data_AF-A0A0G0BVJ7-F1
#
_entry.id   AF-A0A0G0BVJ7-F1
#
_cell.length_a   1.000
_cell.length_b   1.000
_cell.length_c   1.000
_cell.angle_alpha   90.00
_cell.angle_beta   90.00
_cell.angle_gamma   90.00
#
_symmetry.space_group_name_H-M   'P 1'
#
loop_
_entity.id
_entity.type
_entity.pdbx_description
1 polymer ?
#
loop_
_entity_poly.entity_id
_entity_poly.type
_entity_poly.pdbx_seq_one_letter_code
_entity_poly.pdbx_strand_id
1 'polypeptide(L)'
;MNITTQEFLEIQDIKEGVLILKNNNIRGVLMVSSMNFALKSDDEQNAIIYSFQSFLNSLDFSCQIIIQSRKINITPYLDSIKNLEEKQDNELLKAQTGSYREFIKELVQGDSIMTKNFYVVVPYSLVEIFGVGGVTKQFNFLNLFSKDKAKIQQFKDDDFEKSKNQLWQRMEFLAMGLKRCGLDVIPLTTPELIELFWQKPKS
;
A
#
# COMPACT_ATOMS: atom_id res chain seq x y z
N MET A 1 -19.39 -21.47 6.73
CA MET A 1 -18.34 -21.35 5.70
C MET A 1 -17.51 -20.13 6.04
N ASN A 2 -16.27 -20.32 6.51
CA ASN A 2 -15.33 -19.22 6.75
C ASN A 2 -14.83 -18.74 5.38
N ILE A 3 -15.52 -17.75 4.83
CA ILE A 3 -15.08 -17.03 3.64
C ILE A 3 -13.84 -16.24 4.05
N THR A 4 -12.66 -16.69 3.65
CA THR A 4 -11.42 -15.94 3.91
C THR A 4 -11.34 -14.79 2.91
N THR A 5 -10.83 -13.63 3.34
CA THR A 5 -10.61 -12.44 2.50
C THR A 5 -9.85 -12.74 1.20
N GLN A 6 -9.13 -13.86 1.15
CA GLN A 6 -8.41 -14.37 -0.02
C GLN A 6 -9.32 -14.76 -1.19
N GLU A 7 -10.58 -15.16 -0.96
CA GLU A 7 -11.54 -15.39 -2.06
C GLU A 7 -12.05 -14.07 -2.67
N PHE A 8 -12.05 -12.98 -1.89
CA PHE A 8 -12.37 -11.62 -2.37
C PHE A 8 -11.17 -10.92 -3.03
N LEU A 9 -9.94 -11.33 -2.69
CA LEU A 9 -8.73 -10.88 -3.36
C LEU A 9 -8.64 -11.53 -4.73
N GLU A 10 -9.02 -10.78 -5.75
CA GLU A 10 -8.78 -11.11 -7.16
C GLU A 10 -7.29 -11.09 -7.53
N ILE A 11 -6.36 -11.30 -6.60
CA ILE A 11 -4.92 -11.38 -6.87
C ILE A 11 -4.59 -12.78 -7.38
N GLN A 12 -4.02 -12.83 -8.58
CA GLN A 12 -3.49 -14.04 -9.20
C GLN A 12 -2.04 -14.29 -8.78
N ASP A 13 -1.21 -13.23 -8.78
CA ASP A 13 0.21 -13.34 -8.48
C ASP A 13 0.79 -11.98 -8.04
N ILE A 14 1.96 -11.97 -7.40
CA ILE A 14 2.74 -10.78 -7.10
C ILE A 14 4.15 -10.98 -7.66
N LYS A 15 4.47 -10.25 -8.73
CA LYS A 15 5.74 -10.36 -9.45
C LYS A 15 6.39 -8.99 -9.52
N GLU A 16 7.65 -8.91 -9.10
CA GLU A 16 8.51 -7.72 -9.27
C GLU A 16 7.89 -6.40 -8.77
N GLY A 17 7.28 -6.41 -7.58
CA GLY A 17 6.65 -5.22 -6.99
C GLY A 17 5.30 -4.84 -7.62
N VAL A 18 4.70 -5.72 -8.42
CA VAL A 18 3.41 -5.49 -9.10
C VAL A 18 2.42 -6.59 -8.72
N LEU A 19 1.18 -6.20 -8.43
CA LEU A 19 0.08 -7.13 -8.24
C LEU A 19 -0.51 -7.49 -9.60
N ILE A 20 -0.65 -8.78 -9.89
CA ILE A 20 -1.34 -9.30 -11.06
C ILE A 20 -2.68 -9.82 -10.60
N LEU A 21 -3.76 -9.30 -11.18
CA LEU A 21 -5.12 -9.71 -10.85
C LEU A 21 -5.59 -10.85 -11.77
N LYS A 22 -6.59 -11.64 -11.33
CA LYS A 22 -7.18 -12.77 -12.07
C LYS A 22 -7.76 -12.38 -13.43
N ASN A 23 -8.08 -11.11 -13.63
CA ASN A 23 -8.54 -10.54 -14.90
C ASN A 23 -7.39 -10.01 -15.77
N ASN A 24 -6.14 -10.36 -15.45
CA ASN A 24 -4.92 -9.91 -16.10
C ASN A 24 -4.64 -8.40 -16.01
N ASN A 25 -5.38 -7.65 -15.19
CA ASN A 25 -5.01 -6.27 -14.87
C ASN A 25 -3.88 -6.25 -13.83
N ILE A 26 -3.07 -5.20 -13.87
CA ILE A 26 -1.97 -5.05 -12.91
C ILE A 26 -2.18 -3.84 -12.01
N ARG A 27 -1.64 -3.87 -10.80
CA ARG A 27 -1.67 -2.77 -9.83
C ARG A 27 -0.28 -2.51 -9.27
N GLY A 28 0.10 -1.24 -9.27
CA GLY A 28 1.22 -0.73 -8.48
C GLY A 28 0.71 -0.16 -7.16
N VAL A 29 1.49 -0.27 -6.10
CA VAL A 29 1.17 0.33 -4.80
C VAL A 29 2.33 1.18 -4.34
N LEU A 30 2.04 2.43 -4.01
CA LEU A 30 2.97 3.39 -3.43
C LEU A 30 2.62 3.57 -1.95
N MET A 31 3.61 3.49 -1.06
CA MET A 31 3.48 4.01 0.31
C MET A 31 3.81 5.50 0.29
N VAL A 32 3.00 6.29 1.00
CA VAL A 32 3.13 7.75 1.06
C VAL A 32 3.29 8.18 2.51
N SER A 33 4.22 9.10 2.78
CA SER A 33 4.39 9.67 4.11
C SER A 33 3.23 10.61 4.46
N SER A 34 3.19 11.06 5.71
CA SER A 34 2.28 12.11 6.15
C SER A 34 3.07 13.32 6.62
N MET A 35 2.41 14.47 6.71
CA MET A 35 3.01 15.69 7.23
C MET A 35 2.08 16.40 8.21
N ASN A 36 2.65 17.15 9.14
CA ASN A 36 1.92 18.00 10.08
C ASN A 36 1.50 19.31 9.41
N PHE A 37 0.52 19.23 8.49
CA PHE A 37 0.05 20.38 7.72
C PHE A 37 -0.38 21.57 8.59
N ALA A 38 -1.05 21.31 9.72
CA ALA A 38 -1.54 22.35 10.63
C ALA A 38 -0.43 23.12 11.38
N LEU A 39 0.81 22.61 11.41
CA LEU A 39 1.95 23.29 12.03
C LEU A 39 2.73 24.18 11.05
N LYS A 40 2.33 24.19 9.78
CA LYS A 40 2.95 25.00 8.73
C LYS A 40 2.44 26.44 8.77
N SER A 41 3.25 27.39 8.30
CA SER A 41 2.77 28.77 8.13
C SER A 41 1.66 28.85 7.08
N ASP A 42 0.85 29.91 7.09
CA ASP A 42 -0.22 30.09 6.10
C ASP A 42 0.32 30.09 4.66
N ASP A 43 1.49 30.70 4.43
CA ASP A 43 2.15 30.71 3.14
C ASP A 43 2.59 29.30 2.69
N GLU A 44 3.16 28.51 3.62
CA GLU A 44 3.54 27.12 3.35
C GLU A 44 2.30 26.25 3.07
N GLN A 45 1.23 26.41 3.87
CA GLN A 45 -0.02 25.69 3.68
C GLN A 45 -0.62 25.99 2.30
N ASN A 46 -0.68 27.26 1.91
CA ASN A 46 -1.16 27.68 0.59
C ASN A 46 -0.30 27.10 -0.53
N ALA A 47 1.03 27.15 -0.41
CA ALA A 47 1.93 26.57 -1.41
C ALA A 47 1.72 25.06 -1.60
N ILE A 48 1.49 24.32 -0.51
CA ILE A 48 1.19 22.89 -0.55
C ILE A 48 -0.17 22.64 -1.22
N ILE A 49 -1.20 23.42 -0.87
CA ILE A 49 -2.53 23.32 -1.50
C ILE A 49 -2.44 23.54 -3.02
N TYR A 50 -1.75 24.59 -3.48
CA TYR A 50 -1.59 24.87 -4.90
C TYR A 50 -0.79 23.78 -5.62
N SER A 51 0.23 23.23 -4.97
CA SER A 51 1.01 22.11 -5.50
C SER A 51 0.16 20.85 -5.64
N PHE A 52 -0.68 20.56 -4.64
CA PHE A 52 -1.59 19.42 -4.66
C PHE A 52 -2.70 19.59 -5.70
N GLN A 53 -3.28 20.78 -5.85
CA GLN A 53 -4.22 21.08 -6.92
C GLN A 53 -3.59 20.90 -8.30
N SER A 54 -2.37 21.42 -8.50
CA SER A 54 -1.64 21.26 -9.76
C SER A 54 -1.35 19.79 -10.07
N PHE A 55 -1.02 19.02 -9.04
CA PHE A 55 -0.85 17.57 -9.15
C PHE A 55 -2.15 16.88 -9.57
N LEU A 56 -3.28 17.14 -8.91
CA LEU A 56 -4.56 16.54 -9.27
C LEU A 56 -4.98 16.89 -10.70
N ASN A 57 -4.79 18.14 -11.12
CA ASN A 57 -5.09 18.60 -12.47
C ASN A 57 -4.19 17.97 -13.55
N SER A 58 -3.03 17.43 -13.16
CA SER A 58 -2.08 16.78 -14.06
C SER A 58 -2.34 15.29 -14.26
N LEU A 59 -3.25 14.68 -13.47
CA LEU A 59 -3.59 13.26 -13.59
C LEU A 59 -4.41 12.99 -14.85
N ASP A 60 -3.86 12.18 -15.75
CA ASP A 60 -4.53 11.67 -16.95
C ASP A 60 -5.03 10.22 -16.78
N PHE A 61 -4.85 9.63 -15.59
CA PHE A 61 -5.35 8.32 -15.21
C PHE A 61 -5.95 8.33 -13.80
N SER A 62 -6.78 7.33 -13.51
CA SER A 62 -7.35 7.14 -12.17
C SER A 62 -6.33 6.53 -11.21
N CYS A 63 -6.28 7.00 -9.97
CA CYS A 63 -5.57 6.35 -8.86
C CYS A 63 -6.46 6.29 -7.63
N GLN A 64 -6.18 5.37 -6.71
CA GLN A 64 -6.95 5.22 -5.48
C GLN A 64 -6.08 5.55 -4.27
N ILE A 65 -6.56 6.43 -3.40
CA ILE A 65 -5.92 6.73 -2.11
C ILE A 65 -6.56 5.84 -1.05
N ILE A 66 -5.75 5.10 -0.30
CA ILE A 66 -6.17 4.21 0.77
C ILE A 66 -5.48 4.63 2.07
N ILE A 67 -6.26 4.75 3.13
CA ILE A 67 -5.76 5.04 4.47
C ILE A 67 -6.04 3.81 5.33
N GLN A 68 -4.99 3.22 5.87
CA GLN A 68 -5.09 2.08 6.77
C GLN A 68 -4.76 2.51 8.20
N SER A 69 -5.77 2.51 9.07
CA SER A 69 -5.59 2.73 10.50
C SER A 69 -5.31 1.41 11.21
N ARG A 70 -4.29 1.39 12.08
CA ARG A 70 -3.93 0.22 12.90
C ARG A 70 -3.67 0.64 14.32
N LYS A 71 -4.05 -0.20 15.29
CA LYS A 71 -3.67 0.00 16.68
C LYS A 71 -2.15 -0.07 16.80
N ILE A 72 -1.55 0.88 17.50
CA ILE A 72 -0.13 0.82 17.79
C ILE A 72 0.15 -0.41 18.66
N ASN A 73 1.11 -1.23 18.24
CA ASN A 73 1.53 -2.38 19.03
C ASN A 73 2.61 -1.93 20.03
N ILE A 74 2.22 -1.61 21.26
CA ILE A 74 3.16 -1.23 22.32
C ILE A 74 3.82 -2.41 23.03
N THR A 75 3.41 -3.65 22.73
CA THR A 75 3.94 -4.85 23.40
C THR A 75 5.47 -4.91 23.39
N PRO A 76 6.17 -4.67 22.27
CA PRO A 76 7.64 -4.67 22.26
C PRO A 76 8.25 -3.63 23.20
N TYR A 77 7.60 -2.46 23.35
CA TYR A 77 8.05 -1.42 24.26
C TYR A 77 7.82 -1.83 25.73
N LEU A 78 6.64 -2.37 26.05
CA LEU A 78 6.35 -2.89 27.40
C LEU A 78 7.29 -4.04 27.78
N ASP A 79 7.61 -4.92 26.83
CA ASP A 79 8.58 -6.01 27.01
C ASP A 79 9.99 -5.46 27.26
N SER A 80 10.38 -4.38 26.58
CA SER A 80 11.66 -3.71 26.82
C SER A 80 11.75 -3.13 28.24
N ILE A 81 10.67 -2.51 28.75
CA ILE A 81 10.61 -2.01 30.13
C ILE A 81 10.65 -3.16 31.13
N LYS A 82 9.94 -4.25 30.87
CA LYS A 82 9.97 -5.44 31.70
C LYS A 82 11.37 -6.05 31.79
N ASN A 83 12.08 -6.13 30.68
CA ASN A 83 13.47 -6.60 30.65
C ASN A 83 14.42 -5.67 31.42
N LEU A 84 14.13 -4.36 31.47
CA LEU A 84 14.88 -3.42 32.30
C LEU A 84 14.54 -3.60 33.78
N GLU A 85 13.27 -3.77 34.13
CA GLU A 85 12.77 -4.06 35.49
C GLU A 85 13.46 -5.30 36.08
N GLU A 86 13.57 -6.37 35.30
CA GLU A 86 14.21 -7.64 35.72
C GLU A 86 15.72 -7.52 35.95
N LYS A 87 16.39 -6.52 35.35
CA LYS A 87 17.82 -6.28 35.49
C LYS A 87 18.18 -5.30 36.62
N GLN A 88 17.19 -4.72 37.30
CA GLN A 88 17.44 -3.80 38.41
C GLN A 88 17.74 -4.58 39.69
N ASP A 89 18.92 -4.33 40.28
CA ASP A 89 19.30 -4.87 41.59
C ASP A 89 18.65 -4.10 42.77
N ASN A 90 18.23 -2.86 42.52
CA ASN A 90 17.60 -2.01 43.53
C ASN A 90 16.07 -2.17 43.52
N GLU A 91 15.52 -2.70 44.61
CA GLU A 91 14.08 -2.95 44.78
C GLU A 91 13.21 -1.70 44.61
N LEU A 92 13.68 -0.51 45.02
CA LEU A 92 12.93 0.74 44.81
C LEU A 92 12.86 1.10 43.33
N LEU A 93 13.97 0.98 42.60
CA LEU A 93 14.00 1.26 41.16
C LEU A 93 13.18 0.24 40.38
N LYS A 94 13.18 -1.02 40.82
CA LYS A 94 12.35 -2.08 40.26
C LYS A 94 10.86 -1.76 40.41
N ALA A 95 10.42 -1.42 41.63
CA ALA A 95 9.03 -1.01 41.90
C ALA A 95 8.62 0.22 41.09
N GLN A 96 9.51 1.21 40.95
CA GLN A 96 9.25 2.41 40.15
C GLN A 96 9.14 2.09 38.66
N THR A 97 10.00 1.20 38.13
CA THR A 97 9.96 0.75 36.73
C THR A 97 8.68 -0.03 36.43
N GLY A 98 8.24 -0.90 37.34
CA GLY A 98 6.97 -1.60 37.22
C GLY A 98 5.76 -0.66 37.22
N SER A 99 5.79 0.38 38.07
CA SER A 99 4.74 1.41 38.12
C SER A 99 4.67 2.22 36.82
N TYR A 100 5.83 2.57 36.24
CA TYR A 100 5.91 3.21 34.94
C TYR A 100 5.36 2.32 33.81
N ARG A 101 5.70 1.03 33.82
CA ARG A 101 5.17 0.05 32.85
C ARG A 101 3.65 -0.02 32.90
N GLU A 102 3.05 -0.07 34.09
CA GLU A 102 1.59 -0.13 34.24
C GLU A 102 0.93 1.20 33.83
N PHE A 103 1.50 2.34 34.21
CA PHE A 103 1.03 3.66 33.76
C PHE A 103 0.98 3.78 32.24
N ILE A 104 2.05 3.40 31.53
CA ILE A 104 2.08 3.42 30.06
C ILE A 104 1.03 2.47 29.47
N LYS A 105 0.89 1.27 30.04
CA LYS A 105 -0.11 0.30 29.60
C LYS A 105 -1.53 0.84 29.77
N GLU A 106 -1.84 1.46 30.90
CA GLU A 106 -3.15 2.09 31.16
C GLU A 106 -3.40 3.29 30.24
N LEU A 107 -2.41 4.16 30.05
CA LEU A 107 -2.49 5.32 29.15
C LEU A 107 -2.87 4.90 27.73
N VAL A 108 -2.24 3.84 27.22
CA VAL A 108 -2.48 3.33 25.86
C VAL A 108 -3.73 2.44 25.76
N GLN A 109 -4.22 1.89 26.87
CA GLN A 109 -5.52 1.21 26.91
C GLN A 109 -6.68 2.20 26.96
N GLY A 110 -6.51 3.32 27.65
CA GLY A 110 -7.51 4.39 27.77
C GLY A 110 -7.71 5.16 26.46
N ASP A 111 -6.61 5.46 25.75
CA ASP A 111 -6.65 6.06 24.42
C ASP A 111 -6.28 5.02 23.37
N SER A 112 -7.19 4.70 22.45
CA SER A 112 -6.88 3.82 21.33
C SER A 112 -5.96 4.54 20.33
N ILE A 113 -4.67 4.57 20.63
CA ILE A 113 -3.66 5.21 19.79
C ILE A 113 -3.53 4.42 18.49
N MET A 114 -3.84 5.08 17.38
CA MET A 114 -3.81 4.49 16.04
C MET A 114 -2.64 5.07 15.24
N THR A 115 -1.91 4.21 14.54
CA THR A 115 -1.04 4.61 13.44
C THR A 115 -1.82 4.59 12.14
N LYS A 116 -1.56 5.54 11.24
CA LYS A 116 -2.17 5.61 9.91
C LYS A 116 -1.09 5.40 8.86
N ASN A 117 -1.28 4.40 8.02
CA ASN A 117 -0.47 4.18 6.83
C ASN A 117 -1.25 4.68 5.62
N PHE A 118 -0.57 5.38 4.71
CA PHE A 118 -1.17 5.95 3.50
C PHE A 118 -0.61 5.23 2.28
N TYR A 119 -1.51 4.82 1.40
CA TYR A 119 -1.16 4.13 0.17
C TYR A 119 -1.86 4.78 -1.03
N VAL A 120 -1.18 4.76 -2.18
CA VAL A 120 -1.76 5.11 -3.47
C VAL A 120 -1.66 3.90 -4.38
N VAL A 121 -2.81 3.41 -4.85
CA VAL A 121 -2.91 2.28 -5.76
C VAL A 121 -3.07 2.79 -7.18
N VAL A 122 -2.23 2.29 -8.07
CA VAL A 122 -2.13 2.70 -9.47
C VAL A 122 -2.63 1.56 -10.35
N PRO A 123 -3.80 1.69 -10.98
CA PRO A 123 -4.30 0.72 -11.93
C PRO A 123 -3.63 0.85 -13.29
N TYR A 124 -3.34 -0.29 -13.89
CA TYR A 124 -3.02 -0.39 -15.30
C TYR A 124 -3.73 -1.61 -15.89
N SER A 125 -4.43 -1.41 -17.01
CA SER A 125 -5.22 -2.44 -17.68
C SER A 125 -4.68 -2.74 -19.07
N LEU A 126 -4.78 -4.00 -19.50
CA LEU A 126 -4.37 -4.41 -20.86
C LEU A 126 -5.26 -3.78 -21.95
N VAL A 127 -6.46 -3.32 -21.62
CA VAL A 127 -7.37 -2.65 -22.56
C VAL A 127 -6.77 -1.32 -23.06
N GLU A 128 -5.98 -0.66 -22.22
CA GLU A 128 -5.23 0.56 -22.59
C GLU A 128 -4.08 0.29 -23.57
N ILE A 129 -3.63 -0.97 -23.70
CA ILE A 129 -2.54 -1.38 -24.62
C ILE A 129 -3.01 -1.45 -26.08
N PHE A 130 -4.24 -1.91 -26.31
CA PHE A 130 -4.66 -2.32 -27.66
C PHE A 130 -5.69 -1.38 -28.31
N GLY A 131 -6.28 -0.46 -27.54
CA GLY A 131 -7.42 0.33 -27.98
C GLY A 131 -8.62 -0.54 -28.37
N VAL A 132 -9.78 0.08 -28.58
CA VAL A 132 -11.02 -0.62 -28.96
C VAL A 132 -10.84 -1.43 -30.28
N GLY A 133 -9.91 -1.01 -31.14
CA GLY A 133 -9.59 -1.66 -32.42
C GLY A 133 -8.66 -2.89 -32.36
N GLY A 134 -7.79 -3.00 -31.36
CA GLY A 134 -6.92 -4.18 -31.18
C GLY A 134 -7.61 -5.30 -30.41
N VAL A 135 -8.43 -4.93 -29.43
CA VAL A 135 -9.28 -5.85 -28.67
C VAL A 135 -10.24 -6.60 -29.60
N THR A 136 -10.85 -5.93 -30.59
CA THR A 136 -11.74 -6.58 -31.57
C THR A 136 -11.01 -7.52 -32.52
N LYS A 137 -9.80 -7.20 -32.98
CA LYS A 137 -9.00 -8.13 -33.82
C LYS A 137 -8.55 -9.37 -33.06
N GLN A 138 -8.19 -9.23 -31.79
CA GLN A 138 -7.72 -10.35 -30.97
C GLN A 138 -8.88 -11.15 -30.36
N PHE A 139 -10.02 -10.53 -30.04
CA PHE A 139 -11.26 -11.24 -29.67
C PHE A 139 -11.88 -11.98 -30.87
N ASN A 140 -11.84 -11.42 -32.10
CA ASN A 140 -12.27 -12.18 -33.29
C ASN A 140 -11.32 -13.35 -33.59
N PHE A 141 -10.02 -13.21 -33.32
CA PHE A 141 -9.10 -14.34 -33.42
C PHE A 141 -9.36 -15.37 -32.30
N LEU A 142 -9.58 -14.95 -31.05
CA LEU A 142 -9.87 -15.86 -29.94
C LEU A 142 -11.19 -16.63 -30.12
N ASN A 143 -12.22 -16.01 -30.68
CA ASN A 143 -13.50 -16.67 -30.93
C ASN A 143 -13.48 -17.63 -32.13
N LEU A 144 -12.54 -17.49 -33.07
CA LEU A 144 -12.37 -18.44 -34.18
C LEU A 144 -11.54 -19.69 -33.83
N PHE A 145 -10.72 -19.63 -32.77
CA PHE A 145 -9.86 -20.75 -32.34
C PHE A 145 -10.38 -21.48 -31.08
N SER A 146 -11.61 -21.19 -30.64
CA SER A 146 -12.24 -21.78 -29.46
C SER A 146 -12.78 -23.20 -29.69
N LYS A 147 -11.91 -24.13 -30.13
CA LYS A 147 -12.21 -25.58 -30.11
C LYS A 147 -11.30 -26.42 -29.22
N ASP A 148 -10.27 -25.85 -28.59
CA ASP A 148 -9.41 -26.58 -27.64
C ASP A 148 -9.26 -25.85 -26.30
N LYS A 149 -10.03 -26.33 -25.31
CA LYS A 149 -10.02 -25.91 -23.91
C LYS A 149 -8.77 -26.41 -23.15
N ALA A 150 -7.57 -26.05 -23.58
CA ALA A 150 -6.34 -26.48 -22.90
C ALA A 150 -5.22 -25.43 -22.79
N LYS A 151 -5.42 -24.19 -23.25
CA LYS A 151 -4.46 -23.10 -23.02
C LYS A 151 -5.20 -21.81 -22.69
N ILE A 152 -5.57 -21.65 -21.41
CA ILE A 152 -5.65 -20.31 -20.82
C ILE A 152 -4.23 -19.78 -20.91
N GLN A 153 -4.00 -18.98 -21.95
CA GLN A 153 -2.72 -18.46 -22.36
C GLN A 153 -2.06 -17.78 -21.16
N GLN A 154 -0.94 -18.34 -20.69
CA GLN A 154 -0.03 -17.64 -19.79
C GLN A 154 0.16 -16.21 -20.29
N PHE A 155 0.03 -15.23 -19.40
CA PHE A 155 0.54 -13.88 -19.60
C PHE A 155 1.92 -14.02 -20.28
N LYS A 156 2.07 -13.62 -21.54
CA LYS A 156 3.37 -13.70 -22.19
C LYS A 156 4.28 -12.73 -21.44
N ASP A 157 5.47 -13.18 -21.03
CA ASP A 157 6.40 -12.36 -20.25
C ASP A 157 6.69 -11.01 -20.94
N ASP A 158 6.75 -10.99 -22.28
CA ASP A 158 6.92 -9.77 -23.08
C ASP A 158 5.79 -8.74 -22.89
N ASP A 159 4.54 -9.18 -22.73
CA ASP A 159 3.39 -8.30 -22.53
C ASP A 159 3.34 -7.79 -21.08
N PHE A 160 3.82 -8.60 -20.13
CA PHE A 160 4.00 -8.19 -18.74
C PHE A 160 5.04 -7.08 -18.62
N GLU A 161 6.22 -7.24 -19.21
CA GLU A 161 7.29 -6.24 -19.14
C GLU A 161 6.86 -4.88 -19.71
N LYS A 162 6.15 -4.88 -20.85
CA LYS A 162 5.60 -3.64 -21.42
C LYS A 162 4.60 -2.97 -20.48
N SER A 163 3.67 -3.75 -19.93
CA SER A 163 2.65 -3.25 -19.01
C SER A 163 3.26 -2.71 -17.73
N LYS A 164 4.24 -3.42 -17.18
CA LYS A 164 5.01 -3.02 -16.00
C LYS A 164 5.73 -1.70 -16.24
N ASN A 165 6.41 -1.53 -17.37
CA ASN A 165 7.12 -0.29 -17.68
C ASN A 165 6.15 0.92 -17.74
N GLN A 166 4.97 0.75 -18.33
CA GLN A 166 3.94 1.79 -18.39
C GLN A 166 3.36 2.11 -17.01
N LEU A 167 3.07 1.07 -16.21
CA LEU A 167 2.66 1.23 -14.82
C LEU A 167 3.72 1.99 -14.01
N TRP A 168 4.99 1.66 -14.22
CA TRP A 168 6.11 2.28 -13.51
C TRP A 168 6.24 3.76 -13.84
N GLN A 169 6.07 4.14 -15.11
CA GLN A 169 6.01 5.54 -15.52
C GLN A 169 4.88 6.30 -14.81
N ARG A 170 3.69 5.70 -14.67
CA ARG A 170 2.59 6.30 -13.90
C ARG A 170 2.92 6.42 -12.42
N MET A 171 3.54 5.41 -11.84
CA MET A 171 3.97 5.43 -10.44
C MET A 171 5.02 6.51 -10.18
N GLU A 172 6.01 6.66 -11.06
CA GLU A 172 7.03 7.72 -10.99
C GLU A 172 6.40 9.11 -11.13
N PHE A 173 5.47 9.28 -12.07
CA PHE A 173 4.73 10.52 -12.23
C PHE A 173 3.98 10.92 -10.94
N LEU A 174 3.27 9.96 -10.32
CA LEU A 174 2.61 10.17 -9.03
C LEU A 174 3.62 10.52 -7.92
N ALA A 175 4.72 9.77 -7.84
CA ALA A 175 5.74 9.98 -6.83
C ALA A 175 6.35 11.38 -6.94
N MET A 176 6.66 11.85 -8.16
CA MET A 176 7.18 13.20 -8.39
C MET A 176 6.15 14.28 -8.03
N GLY A 177 4.87 14.07 -8.37
CA GLY A 177 3.78 14.99 -8.04
C GLY A 177 3.56 15.14 -6.54
N LEU A 178 3.49 14.03 -5.82
CA LEU A 178 3.34 14.01 -4.37
C LEU A 178 4.59 14.52 -3.64
N LYS A 179 5.78 14.28 -4.19
CA LYS A 179 7.03 14.83 -3.66
C LYS A 179 7.09 16.35 -3.73
N ARG A 180 6.54 16.97 -4.78
CA ARG A 180 6.36 18.43 -4.82
C ARG A 180 5.39 18.94 -3.77
N CYS A 181 4.45 18.12 -3.33
CA CYS A 181 3.56 18.45 -2.23
C CYS A 181 4.24 18.28 -0.86
N GLY A 182 5.52 17.89 -0.81
CA GLY A 182 6.29 17.65 0.41
C GLY A 182 6.07 16.28 1.03
N LEU A 183 5.55 15.31 0.26
CA LEU A 183 5.32 13.93 0.71
C LEU A 183 6.40 13.00 0.15
N ASP A 184 6.91 12.11 0.98
CA ASP A 184 7.82 11.05 0.51
C ASP A 184 6.99 9.89 -0.01
N VAL A 185 7.45 9.32 -1.12
CA VAL A 185 6.73 8.26 -1.83
C VAL A 185 7.70 7.14 -2.19
N ILE A 186 7.34 5.91 -1.84
CA ILE A 186 8.15 4.72 -2.10
C ILE A 186 7.26 3.63 -2.69
N PRO A 187 7.62 3.03 -3.84
CA PRO A 187 6.92 1.88 -4.38
C PRO A 187 7.14 0.65 -3.50
N LEU A 188 6.07 -0.09 -3.23
CA LEU A 188 6.17 -1.33 -2.45
C LEU A 188 6.82 -2.45 -3.26
N THR A 189 7.75 -3.14 -2.63
CA THR A 189 8.40 -4.34 -3.15
C THR A 189 7.50 -5.58 -2.99
N THR A 190 7.83 -6.69 -3.67
CA THR A 190 7.09 -7.95 -3.55
C THR A 190 6.94 -8.41 -2.07
N PRO A 191 7.99 -8.43 -1.23
CA PRO A 191 7.84 -8.81 0.18
C PRO A 191 6.89 -7.89 0.96
N GLU A 192 6.96 -6.57 0.74
CA GLU A 192 6.12 -5.59 1.43
C GLU A 192 4.65 -5.69 0.98
N LEU A 193 4.41 -5.99 -0.30
CA LEU A 193 3.07 -6.28 -0.82
C LEU A 193 2.50 -7.56 -0.18
N ILE A 194 3.31 -8.62 -0.09
CA ILE A 194 2.90 -9.85 0.59
C ILE A 194 2.60 -9.55 2.06
N GLU A 195 3.43 -8.77 2.74
CA GLU A 195 3.17 -8.39 4.13
C GLU A 195 1.87 -7.58 4.26
N LEU A 196 1.62 -6.62 3.36
CA LEU A 196 0.42 -5.79 3.36
C LEU A 196 -0.87 -6.62 3.27
N PHE A 197 -0.90 -7.66 2.42
CA PHE A 197 -2.09 -8.50 2.23
C PHE A 197 -2.20 -9.68 3.20
N TRP A 198 -1.08 -10.20 3.72
CA TRP A 198 -1.05 -11.39 4.59
C TRP A 198 -0.71 -11.10 6.06
N GLN A 199 -0.55 -9.85 6.46
CA GLN A 199 -0.60 -9.48 7.88
C GLN A 199 -1.99 -9.84 8.43
N LYS A 200 -2.05 -10.94 9.18
CA LYS A 200 -3.23 -11.32 9.94
C LYS A 200 -3.66 -10.12 10.80
N PRO A 201 -4.93 -9.70 10.76
CA PRO A 201 -5.44 -8.81 11.79
C PRO A 201 -5.25 -9.53 13.12
N LYS A 202 -4.34 -9.03 13.97
CA LYS A 202 -4.32 -9.44 15.37
C LYS A 202 -5.58 -8.84 15.99
N SER A 203 -6.63 -9.65 16.04
CA SER A 203 -7.86 -9.41 16.80
C SER A 203 -7.55 -9.22 18.27
#